data_AF-A0A8T4WY40-F1
#
_entry.id   AF-A0A8T4WY40-F1
#
_cell.length_a   1.000
_cell.length_b   1.000
_cell.length_c   1.000
_cell.angle_alpha   90.00
_cell.angle_beta   90.00
_cell.angle_gamma   90.00
#
_symmetry.space_group_name_H-M   'P 1'
#
loop_
_entity.id
_entity.type
_entity.pdbx_description
1 polymer ?
#
loop_
_entity_poly.entity_id
_entity_poly.type
_entity_poly.pdbx_seq_one_letter_code
_entity_poly.pdbx_strand_id
1 'polypeptide(L)'
;MAKAIRSRRLKRIINSYILAQEEPIQEKKLNLLQRYLHQKGIGNVTIKVLKKKIKDQQDHMERDKRLNKMENALFKKEEETKNYRYGSAFCPNCSMYKDHEKECPYCGKLELTR
;
A
#
# COMPACT_ATOMS: atom_id res chain seq x y z
N MET A 1 -15.39 -4.85 18.03
CA MET A 1 -14.57 -3.70 17.58
C MET A 1 -13.10 -3.74 18.00
N ALA A 2 -12.74 -4.12 19.24
CA ALA A 2 -11.34 -4.13 19.73
C ALA A 2 -10.34 -4.97 18.90
N LYS A 3 -10.80 -6.09 18.31
CA LYS A 3 -9.95 -7.03 17.53
C LYS A 3 -9.42 -6.41 16.22
N ALA A 4 -10.24 -5.60 15.55
CA ALA A 4 -9.88 -4.91 14.29
C ALA A 4 -8.94 -3.72 14.52
N ILE A 5 -9.06 -3.04 15.67
CA ILE A 5 -8.15 -1.95 16.05
C ILE A 5 -6.77 -2.50 16.38
N ARG A 6 -6.70 -3.62 17.11
CA ARG A 6 -5.43 -4.33 17.41
C ARG A 6 -4.74 -4.83 16.15
N SER A 7 -5.49 -5.32 15.14
CA SER A 7 -4.90 -5.83 13.89
C SER A 7 -4.29 -4.71 13.03
N ARG A 8 -4.95 -3.55 12.91
CA ARG A 8 -4.41 -2.39 12.18
C ARG A 8 -3.15 -1.83 12.84
N ARG A 9 -3.15 -1.73 14.17
CA ARG A 9 -1.99 -1.24 14.94
C ARG A 9 -0.79 -2.17 14.81
N LEU A 10 -1.02 -3.49 14.87
CA LEU A 10 0.01 -4.50 14.65
C LEU A 10 0.62 -4.38 13.25
N LYS A 11 -0.21 -4.23 12.20
CA LYS A 11 0.28 -4.06 10.82
C LYS A 11 1.18 -2.83 10.69
N ARG A 12 0.80 -1.69 11.27
CA ARG A 12 1.62 -0.46 11.25
C ARG A 12 2.99 -0.64 11.92
N ILE A 13 3.03 -1.32 13.07
CA ILE A 13 4.28 -1.59 13.78
C ILE A 13 5.17 -2.52 12.96
N ILE A 14 4.60 -3.58 12.37
CA ILE A 14 5.34 -4.50 11.50
C ILE A 14 5.93 -3.76 10.29
N ASN A 15 5.15 -2.88 9.63
CA ASN A 15 5.65 -2.07 8.51
C ASN A 15 6.82 -1.17 8.94
N SER A 16 6.66 -0.45 10.05
CA SER A 16 7.71 0.42 10.57
C SER A 16 8.96 -0.38 10.95
N TYR A 17 8.80 -1.58 11.50
CA TYR A 17 9.90 -2.47 11.84
C TYR A 17 10.64 -2.99 10.61
N ILE A 18 9.92 -3.43 9.57
CA ILE A 18 10.51 -3.88 8.30
C ILE A 18 11.30 -2.75 7.64
N LEU A 19 10.79 -1.52 7.66
CA LEU A 19 11.47 -0.37 7.06
C LEU A 19 12.73 0.06 7.83
N ALA A 20 12.77 -0.17 9.15
CA ALA A 20 13.88 0.24 10.01
C ALA A 20 15.00 -0.81 10.11
N GLN A 21 14.89 -1.96 9.43
CA GLN A 21 15.81 -3.07 9.55
C GLN A 21 16.21 -3.60 8.17
N GLU A 22 17.51 -3.74 7.92
CA GLU A 22 18.01 -4.42 6.71
C GLU A 22 17.62 -5.90 6.70
N GLU A 23 17.81 -6.57 7.85
CA GLU A 23 17.40 -7.97 8.06
C GLU A 23 16.35 -8.07 9.18
N PRO A 24 15.04 -8.08 8.84
CA PRO A 24 13.96 -8.09 9.82
C PRO A 24 13.68 -9.49 10.42
N ILE A 25 14.14 -10.57 9.78
CA ILE A 25 13.95 -11.96 10.24
C ILE A 25 15.24 -12.47 10.93
N GLN A 26 15.63 -11.81 12.02
CA GLN A 26 16.68 -12.30 12.91
C GLN A 26 16.09 -12.61 14.28
N GLU A 27 16.44 -13.76 14.86
CA GLU A 27 15.82 -14.26 16.10
C GLU A 27 15.96 -13.28 17.28
N LYS A 28 17.13 -12.68 17.46
CA LYS A 28 17.37 -11.63 18.48
C LYS A 28 16.43 -10.42 18.29
N LYS A 29 16.22 -9.97 17.05
CA LYS A 29 15.36 -8.82 16.74
C LYS A 29 13.87 -9.17 16.88
N LEU A 30 13.48 -10.39 16.51
CA LEU A 30 12.12 -10.88 16.71
C LEU A 30 11.75 -10.96 18.20
N ASN A 31 12.68 -11.34 19.06
CA ASN A 31 12.49 -11.34 20.51
C ASN A 31 12.29 -9.91 21.05
N LEU A 32 13.07 -8.94 20.57
CA LEU A 32 12.90 -7.53 20.93
C LEU A 32 11.53 -6.99 20.46
N LEU A 33 11.14 -7.29 19.22
CA LEU A 33 9.83 -6.91 18.69
C LEU A 33 8.69 -7.54 19.50
N GLN A 34 8.82 -8.81 19.89
CA GLN A 34 7.82 -9.49 20.71
C GLN A 34 7.65 -8.82 22.08
N ARG A 35 8.76 -8.50 22.77
CA ARG A 35 8.74 -7.77 24.04
C ARG A 35 8.10 -6.39 23.90
N TYR A 36 8.43 -5.67 22.83
CA TYR A 36 7.83 -4.37 22.53
C TYR A 36 6.31 -4.47 22.33
N LEU A 37 5.84 -5.46 21.56
CA LEU A 37 4.40 -5.67 21.33
C LEU A 37 3.65 -6.03 22.61
N HIS A 38 4.29 -6.78 23.50
CA HIS A 38 3.76 -7.08 24.84
C HIS A 38 3.61 -5.82 25.69
N GLN A 39 4.67 -4.99 25.77
CA GLN A 39 4.65 -3.71 26.48
C GLN A 39 3.58 -2.75 25.95
N LYS A 40 3.27 -2.80 24.65
CA LYS A 40 2.23 -1.97 24.03
C LYS A 40 0.81 -2.52 24.17
N GLY A 41 0.61 -3.64 24.88
CA GLY A 41 -0.71 -4.23 25.11
C GLY A 41 -1.38 -4.77 23.84
N ILE A 42 -0.59 -5.12 22.81
CA ILE A 42 -1.09 -5.60 21.51
C ILE A 42 -1.42 -7.10 21.57
N GLY A 43 -1.04 -7.76 22.66
CA GLY A 43 -1.33 -9.16 22.98
C GLY A 43 -0.11 -10.06 22.83
N ASN A 44 -0.26 -11.32 23.22
CA ASN A 44 0.77 -12.33 23.09
C ASN A 44 0.84 -12.83 21.64
N VAL A 45 1.78 -12.28 20.88
CA VAL A 45 2.13 -12.79 19.55
C VAL A 45 3.35 -13.69 19.70
N THR A 46 3.29 -14.92 19.19
CA THR A 46 4.44 -15.84 19.21
C THR A 46 5.44 -15.48 18.11
N ILE A 47 6.71 -15.83 18.30
CA ILE A 47 7.79 -15.59 17.31
C ILE A 47 7.43 -16.22 15.96
N LYS A 48 6.87 -17.43 15.95
CA LYS A 48 6.42 -18.12 14.73
C LYS A 48 5.38 -17.29 13.97
N VAL A 49 4.43 -16.68 14.69
CA VAL A 49 3.40 -15.82 14.10
C VAL A 49 4.00 -14.49 13.63
N LEU A 50 4.94 -13.89 14.39
CA LEU A 50 5.65 -12.69 13.97
C LEU A 50 6.44 -12.91 12.68
N LYS A 51 7.21 -14.00 12.60
CA LYS A 51 7.97 -14.39 11.42
C LYS A 51 7.06 -14.52 10.19
N LYS A 52 5.93 -15.22 10.34
CA LYS A 52 4.94 -15.35 9.27
C LYS A 52 4.40 -13.98 8.83
N LYS A 53 3.94 -13.16 9.78
CA LYS A 53 3.39 -11.83 9.46
C LYS A 53 4.39 -10.88 8.82
N ILE A 54 5.66 -10.93 9.25
CA ILE A 54 6.73 -10.14 8.64
C ILE A 54 6.95 -10.59 7.20
N LYS A 55 7.05 -11.91 6.96
CA LYS A 55 7.22 -12.45 5.61
C LYS A 55 6.04 -12.08 4.69
N ASP A 56 4.81 -12.34 5.13
CA ASP A 56 3.61 -12.01 4.37
C ASP A 56 3.56 -10.50 4.00
N GLN A 57 4.03 -9.64 4.92
CA GLN A 57 4.07 -8.20 4.71
C GLN A 57 5.22 -7.75 3.79
N GLN A 58 6.38 -8.42 3.85
CA GLN A 58 7.48 -8.20 2.90
C GLN A 58 7.05 -8.56 1.48
N ASP A 59 6.43 -9.73 1.31
CA ASP A 59 5.92 -10.20 0.02
C ASP A 59 4.87 -9.22 -0.55
N HIS A 60 3.99 -8.69 0.30
CA HIS A 60 3.04 -7.65 -0.09
C HIS A 60 3.72 -6.35 -0.52
N MET A 61 4.71 -5.87 0.24
CA MET A 61 5.44 -4.64 -0.10
C MET A 61 6.23 -4.79 -1.40
N GLU A 62 6.80 -5.98 -1.65
CA GLU A 62 7.50 -6.26 -2.89
C GLU A 62 6.53 -6.30 -4.07
N ARG A 63 5.36 -6.94 -3.90
CA ARG A 63 4.30 -6.92 -4.91
C ARG A 63 3.85 -5.50 -5.23
N ASP A 64 3.61 -4.67 -4.22
CA ASP A 64 3.22 -3.27 -4.41
C ASP A 64 4.30 -2.49 -5.16
N LYS A 65 5.59 -2.69 -4.82
CA LYS A 65 6.72 -2.08 -5.54
C LYS A 65 6.74 -2.51 -7.01
N ARG A 66 6.52 -3.80 -7.30
CA ARG A 66 6.46 -4.33 -8.67
C ARG A 66 5.27 -3.75 -9.44
N LEU A 67 4.09 -3.68 -8.82
CA LEU A 67 2.91 -3.05 -9.41
C LEU A 67 3.17 -1.58 -9.73
N ASN A 68 3.69 -0.81 -8.78
CA ASN A 68 4.05 0.59 -8.99
C ASN A 68 5.10 0.75 -10.09
N LYS A 69 6.07 -0.17 -10.20
CA LYS A 69 7.06 -0.16 -11.29
C LYS A 69 6.40 -0.41 -12.64
N MET A 70 5.48 -1.37 -12.73
CA MET A 70 4.73 -1.64 -13.97
C MET A 70 3.80 -0.49 -14.33
N GLU A 71 3.10 0.09 -13.36
CA GLU A 71 2.26 1.26 -13.55
C GLU A 71 3.10 2.45 -14.03
N ASN A 72 4.24 2.72 -13.39
CA ASN A 72 5.17 3.73 -13.87
C ASN A 72 5.68 3.42 -15.29
N ALA A 73 5.98 2.17 -15.63
CA ALA A 73 6.44 1.82 -16.97
C ALA A 73 5.34 1.96 -18.04
N LEU A 74 4.08 1.73 -17.68
CA LEU A 74 2.93 1.81 -18.59
C LEU A 74 2.39 3.24 -18.73
N PHE A 75 2.47 4.04 -17.67
CA PHE A 75 1.79 5.34 -17.57
C PHE A 75 2.71 6.54 -17.32
N LYS A 76 4.02 6.37 -17.06
CA LYS A 76 4.99 7.49 -17.09
C LYS A 76 5.72 7.52 -18.42
N LYS A 77 5.17 8.30 -19.36
CA LYS A 77 6.04 9.09 -20.25
C LYS A 77 6.84 10.05 -19.38
N GLU A 78 8.10 10.28 -19.74
CA GLU A 78 8.94 11.32 -19.16
C GLU A 78 8.19 12.66 -19.18
N GLU A 79 7.56 13.03 -18.07
CA GLU A 79 7.32 14.41 -17.68
C GLU A 79 6.73 14.43 -16.28
N GLU A 80 7.16 15.43 -15.52
CA GLU A 80 6.76 15.71 -14.16
C GLU A 80 5.24 15.56 -14.00
N THR A 81 4.82 14.77 -13.01
CA THR A 81 3.41 14.63 -12.65
C THR A 81 2.85 15.99 -12.22
N LYS A 82 2.35 16.76 -13.19
CA LYS A 82 1.40 17.83 -12.94
C LYS A 82 0.18 17.15 -12.34
N ASN A 83 -0.07 17.42 -11.07
CA ASN A 83 -1.28 17.02 -10.38
C ASN A 83 -2.49 17.68 -11.07
N TYR A 84 -2.94 17.13 -12.20
CA TYR A 84 -4.17 17.55 -12.83
C TYR A 84 -5.32 17.03 -11.98
N ARG A 85 -5.76 17.94 -11.14
CA ARG A 85 -6.98 17.87 -10.37
C ARG A 85 -8.16 17.83 -11.36
N TYR A 86 -8.90 16.71 -11.30
CA TYR A 86 -10.31 16.52 -11.67
C TYR A 86 -10.63 15.91 -13.06
N GLY A 87 -10.61 14.57 -13.10
CA GLY A 87 -11.30 13.72 -14.10
C GLY A 87 -11.18 12.24 -13.72
N SER A 88 -12.26 11.44 -13.89
CA SER A 88 -12.18 9.99 -13.69
C SER A 88 -11.26 9.36 -14.76
N ALA A 89 -10.42 8.38 -14.38
CA ALA A 89 -9.57 7.65 -15.33
C ALA A 89 -10.40 6.91 -16.39
N PHE A 90 -11.63 6.53 -16.03
CA PHE A 90 -12.58 5.87 -16.91
C PHE A 90 -13.80 6.75 -17.14
N CYS A 91 -14.24 6.86 -18.39
CA CYS A 91 -15.44 7.60 -18.74
C CYS A 91 -16.69 6.91 -18.14
N PRO A 92 -17.56 7.60 -17.37
CA PRO A 92 -18.75 7.01 -16.77
C PRO A 92 -19.82 6.62 -17.77
N ASN A 93 -19.66 6.96 -19.06
CA ASN A 93 -20.62 6.65 -20.12
C ASN A 93 -20.24 5.41 -20.92
N CYS A 94 -18.97 5.33 -21.36
CA CYS A 94 -18.51 4.25 -22.21
C CYS A 94 -17.49 3.32 -21.53
N SER A 95 -17.11 3.61 -20.28
CA SER A 95 -16.12 2.86 -19.49
C SER A 95 -14.74 2.75 -20.13
N MET A 96 -14.48 3.50 -21.21
CA MET A 96 -13.17 3.58 -21.84
C MET A 96 -12.23 4.45 -21.01
N TYR A 97 -10.96 4.04 -20.95
CA TYR A 97 -9.89 4.81 -20.32
C TYR A 97 -9.66 6.12 -21.08
N LYS A 98 -9.66 7.26 -20.38
CA LYS A 98 -9.57 8.61 -20.99
C LYS A 98 -8.49 9.52 -20.37
N ASP A 99 -7.48 8.93 -19.75
CA ASP A 99 -6.31 9.59 -19.16
C ASP A 99 -6.58 10.93 -18.45
N HIS A 100 -7.55 10.91 -17.52
CA HIS A 100 -7.96 12.06 -16.69
C HIS A 100 -8.38 13.34 -17.44
N GLU A 101 -8.58 13.28 -18.76
CA GLU A 101 -9.10 14.38 -19.54
C GLU A 101 -10.57 14.64 -19.23
N LYS A 102 -10.98 15.92 -19.25
CA LYS A 102 -12.38 16.29 -19.02
C LYS A 102 -13.28 15.73 -20.11
N GLU A 103 -12.84 15.73 -21.36
CA GLU A 103 -13.58 15.16 -22.48
C GLU A 103 -13.14 13.72 -22.77
N CYS A 104 -14.10 12.82 -22.99
CA CYS A 104 -13.79 11.47 -23.42
C CYS A 104 -13.54 11.43 -24.94
N PRO A 105 -12.37 11.01 -25.42
CA PRO A 105 -12.05 11.01 -26.86
C PRO A 105 -12.88 10.00 -27.67
N TYR A 106 -13.52 9.04 -27.00
CA TYR A 106 -14.31 7.99 -27.65
C TYR A 106 -15.80 8.35 -27.81
N CYS A 107 -16.37 9.13 -26.89
CA CYS A 107 -17.79 9.45 -26.89
C CYS A 107 -18.11 10.94 -26.77
N GLY A 108 -17.10 11.80 -26.73
CA GLY A 108 -17.25 13.26 -26.62
C GLY A 108 -17.83 13.75 -25.29
N LYS A 109 -18.01 12.86 -24.31
CA LYS A 109 -18.62 13.25 -23.03
C LYS A 109 -17.64 14.08 -22.20
N LEU A 110 -18.04 15.33 -21.94
CA LEU A 110 -17.35 16.25 -21.03
C LEU A 110 -17.80 16.03 -19.58
N GLU A 111 -16.85 15.72 -18.71
CA GLU A 111 -16.99 15.76 -17.25
C GLU A 111 -16.82 17.21 -16.78
N LEU A 112 -17.94 17.94 -16.75
CA LEU A 112 -18.03 19.24 -16.10
C LEU A 112 -18.14 19.03 -14.59
N THR A 113 -17.07 19.31 -13.84
CA THR A 113 -17.16 19.47 -12.39
C THR A 113 -17.97 20.73 -12.07
N ARG A 114 -19.08 20.58 -11.32
CA ARG A 114 -19.75 21.71 -10.65
C ARG A 114 -18.86 22.29 -9.56
#